data_AF-A0AAD9V1Z8-F1
#
_entry.id   AF-A0AAD9V1Z8-F1
#
_cell.length_a   1.000
_cell.length_b   1.000
_cell.length_c   1.000
_cell.angle_alpha   90.00
_cell.angle_beta   90.00
_cell.angle_gamma   90.00
#
_symmetry.space_group_name_H-M   'P 1'
#
loop_
_entity.id
_entity.type
_entity.pdbx_description
1 polymer ?
#
loop_
_entity_poly.entity_id
_entity_poly.type
_entity_poly.pdbx_seq_one_letter_code
_entity_poly.pdbx_strand_id
1 'polypeptide(L)'
;MYQASQKYGRLPWRELVEPAIELARDGFEISAALAEALDESDIIRKIEKDDGLRELLLDKDNNTFKEGDKITNKKYAKTLEKIQKDPESFYSGSLADKVARDIGT
;
A
#
# COMPACT_ATOMS: atom_id res chain seq x y z
N MET A 1 12.92 2.01 -9.22
CA MET A 1 13.25 1.01 -8.18
C MET A 1 13.96 -0.22 -8.74
N TYR A 2 13.37 -0.94 -9.70
CA TYR A 2 14.00 -2.13 -10.29
C TYR A 2 15.38 -1.87 -10.92
N GLN A 3 15.50 -0.84 -11.76
CA GLN A 3 16.79 -0.46 -12.37
C GLN A 3 17.88 -0.11 -11.35
N ALA A 4 17.52 0.54 -10.24
CA ALA A 4 18.46 0.84 -9.15
C ALA A 4 18.88 -0.45 -8.42
N SER A 5 17.94 -1.38 -8.20
CA SER A 5 18.24 -2.71 -7.64
C SER A 5 19.16 -3.51 -8.56
N GLN A 6 18.98 -3.45 -9.88
CA GLN A 6 19.87 -4.11 -10.85
C GLN A 6 21.28 -3.51 -10.83
N LYS A 7 21.38 -2.18 -10.68
CA LYS A 7 22.66 -1.47 -10.77
C LYS A 7 23.46 -1.48 -9.46
N TYR A 8 22.78 -1.46 -8.31
CA TYR A 8 23.40 -1.26 -6.99
C TYR A 8 22.95 -2.28 -5.94
N GLY A 9 21.93 -3.09 -6.23
CA GLY A 9 21.39 -4.07 -5.30
C GLY A 9 22.32 -5.26 -5.11
N ARG A 10 22.18 -5.89 -3.95
CA ARG A 10 22.94 -7.10 -3.56
C ARG A 10 22.06 -8.35 -3.44
N LEU A 11 20.75 -8.15 -3.32
CA LEU A 11 19.77 -9.22 -3.18
C LEU A 11 19.03 -9.44 -4.51
N PRO A 12 18.64 -10.68 -4.82
CA PRO A 12 17.68 -10.94 -5.89
C PRO A 12 16.40 -10.10 -5.71
N TRP A 13 15.86 -9.57 -6.81
CA TRP A 13 14.68 -8.69 -6.78
C TRP A 13 13.51 -9.28 -5.96
N ARG A 14 13.27 -10.59 -6.14
CA ARG A 14 12.21 -11.30 -5.42
C ARG A 14 12.37 -11.17 -3.90
N GLU A 15 13.58 -11.41 -3.41
CA GLU A 15 13.91 -11.33 -1.97
C GLU A 15 13.87 -9.89 -1.45
N LEU A 16 14.22 -8.91 -2.29
CA LEU A 16 14.14 -7.50 -1.92
C LEU A 16 12.69 -7.04 -1.69
N VAL A 17 11.74 -7.54 -2.49
CA VAL A 17 10.33 -7.12 -2.45
C VAL A 17 9.50 -7.91 -1.45
N GLU A 18 9.88 -9.17 -1.16
CA GLU A 18 9.11 -10.07 -0.28
C GLU A 18 8.70 -9.43 1.06
N PRO A 19 9.59 -8.74 1.81
CA PRO A 19 9.22 -8.16 3.11
C PRO A 19 8.09 -7.13 3.00
N ALA A 20 8.03 -6.38 1.90
CA ALA A 20 6.97 -5.40 1.66
C ALA A 20 5.63 -6.09 1.35
N ILE A 21 5.66 -7.24 0.65
CA ILE A 21 4.46 -8.07 0.42
C ILE A 21 3.94 -8.60 1.75
N GLU A 22 4.82 -9.13 2.60
CA GLU A 22 4.45 -9.65 3.92
C GLU A 22 3.82 -8.57 4.80
N LEU A 23 4.44 -7.39 4.90
CA LEU A 23 3.87 -6.27 5.65
C LEU A 23 2.49 -5.84 5.13
N ALA A 24 2.30 -5.80 3.80
CA ALA A 24 1.02 -5.45 3.22
C ALA A 24 -0.05 -6.55 3.42
N ARG A 25 0.33 -7.82 3.33
CA ARG A 25 -0.59 -8.96 3.42
C ARG A 25 -0.96 -9.26 4.86
N ASP A 26 0.05 -9.38 5.70
CA ASP A 26 -0.05 -9.87 7.06
C ASP A 26 -0.24 -8.73 8.05
N GLY A 27 0.13 -7.50 7.66
CA GLY A 27 -0.11 -6.27 8.38
C GLY A 27 1.01 -5.88 9.34
N PHE A 28 0.90 -4.66 9.85
CA PHE A 28 1.81 -4.10 10.85
C PHE A 28 1.02 -3.33 11.91
N GLU A 29 1.64 -3.12 13.08
CA GLU A 29 1.06 -2.33 14.16
C GLU A 29 1.21 -0.84 13.85
N ILE A 30 0.14 -0.08 14.07
CA ILE A 30 0.15 1.36 13.92
C ILE A 30 0.99 1.98 15.02
N SER A 31 1.93 2.84 14.63
CA SER A 31 2.73 3.62 15.54
C SER A 31 1.97 4.84 16.06
N ALA A 32 2.40 5.39 17.20
CA ALA A 32 1.87 6.64 17.74
C ALA A 32 1.79 7.76 16.69
N ALA A 33 2.85 7.94 15.90
CA ALA A 33 2.91 9.00 14.88
C ALA A 33 1.89 8.79 13.74
N LEU A 34 1.63 7.54 13.36
CA LEU A 34 0.61 7.26 12.35
C LEU A 34 -0.81 7.43 12.93
N ALA A 35 -1.05 7.00 14.16
CA ALA A 35 -2.33 7.24 14.84
C ALA A 35 -2.62 8.74 14.95
N GLU A 36 -1.64 9.55 15.35
CA GLU A 36 -1.76 11.01 15.42
C GLU A 36 -2.10 11.62 14.05
N ALA A 37 -1.41 11.18 12.99
CA ALA A 37 -1.69 11.66 11.62
C ALA A 37 -3.09 11.27 11.12
N LEU A 38 -3.61 10.10 11.51
CA LEU A 38 -4.95 9.66 11.14
C LEU A 38 -6.04 10.45 11.87
N ASP A 39 -5.76 10.95 13.06
CA ASP A 39 -6.70 11.74 13.87
C ASP A 39 -6.76 13.23 13.45
N GLU A 40 -5.88 13.67 12.54
CA GLU A 40 -5.94 15.03 11.98
C GLU A 40 -7.24 15.25 11.18
N SER A 41 -8.01 16.27 11.55
CA SER A 41 -9.34 16.53 10.96
C SER A 41 -9.35 16.65 9.43
N ASP A 42 -8.31 17.22 8.83
CA ASP A 42 -8.20 17.35 7.37
C ASP A 42 -7.84 16.02 6.69
N ILE A 43 -7.15 15.12 7.40
CA ILE A 43 -6.87 13.76 6.95
C ILE A 43 -8.16 12.92 7.03
N ILE A 44 -8.87 12.95 8.15
CA ILE A 44 -10.17 12.26 8.31
C ILE A 44 -11.12 12.65 7.18
N ARG A 45 -11.27 13.95 6.90
CA ARG A 45 -12.13 14.44 5.80
C ARG A 45 -11.73 13.93 4.42
N LYS A 46 -10.44 13.70 4.18
CA LYS A 46 -9.96 13.12 2.91
C LYS A 46 -10.25 11.62 2.87
N ILE A 47 -10.03 10.91 3.98
CA ILE A 47 -10.34 9.49 4.11
C ILE A 47 -11.83 9.27 3.87
N GLU A 48 -12.72 10.01 4.51
CA GLU A 48 -14.17 9.83 4.39
C GLU A 48 -14.72 10.05 2.98
N LYS A 49 -14.01 10.81 2.13
CA LYS A 49 -14.40 11.15 0.76
C LYS A 49 -13.89 10.18 -0.30
N ASP A 50 -12.99 9.27 0.06
CA ASP A 50 -12.38 8.32 -0.87
C ASP A 50 -12.65 6.90 -0.39
N ASP A 51 -13.45 6.15 -1.15
CA ASP A 51 -13.87 4.79 -0.78
C ASP A 51 -12.69 3.84 -0.55
N GLY A 52 -11.59 4.02 -1.28
CA GLY A 52 -10.38 3.21 -1.14
C GLY A 52 -9.65 3.52 0.16
N LEU A 53 -9.56 4.80 0.54
CA LEU A 53 -9.00 5.21 1.82
C LEU A 53 -9.89 4.79 2.99
N ARG A 54 -11.22 4.88 2.87
CA ARG A 54 -12.14 4.38 3.90
C ARG A 54 -11.92 2.91 4.16
N GLU A 55 -11.88 2.09 3.11
CA GLU A 55 -11.68 0.64 3.23
C GLU A 55 -10.33 0.29 3.88
N LEU A 56 -9.31 1.12 3.64
CA LEU A 56 -7.96 0.86 4.15
C LEU A 56 -7.74 1.38 5.58
N LEU A 57 -8.23 2.58 5.89
CA LEU A 57 -7.81 3.37 7.06
C LEU A 57 -8.88 3.50 8.13
N LEU A 58 -10.11 3.01 7.89
CA LEU A 58 -11.16 2.97 8.89
C LEU A 58 -11.49 1.52 9.28
N ASP A 59 -11.83 1.33 10.56
CA ASP A 59 -12.33 0.06 11.05
C ASP A 59 -13.78 -0.21 10.58
N LYS A 60 -14.30 -1.39 10.93
CA LYS A 60 -15.67 -1.81 10.60
C LYS A 60 -16.77 -0.89 11.15
N ASP A 61 -16.45 -0.09 12.16
CA ASP A 61 -17.35 0.84 12.84
C ASP A 61 -17.13 2.29 12.34
N ASN A 62 -16.31 2.49 11.28
CA ASN A 62 -15.88 3.76 10.69
C ASN A 62 -15.01 4.66 11.59
N ASN A 63 -14.27 4.08 12.53
CA ASN A 63 -13.30 4.83 13.34
C ASN A 63 -11.89 4.74 12.74
N THR A 64 -11.07 5.75 13.03
CA THR A 64 -9.63 5.68 12.78
C THR A 64 -8.99 4.62 13.67
N PHE A 65 -8.01 3.92 13.11
CA PHE A 65 -7.20 2.98 13.88
C PHE A 65 -6.29 3.72 14.86
N LYS A 66 -6.03 3.10 16.01
CA LYS A 66 -5.22 3.63 17.11
C LYS A 66 -3.84 3.00 17.15
N GLU A 67 -2.96 3.59 17.95
CA GLU A 67 -1.65 2.99 18.23
C GLU A 67 -1.80 1.54 18.73
N GLY A 68 -0.99 0.63 18.17
CA GLY A 68 -1.04 -0.80 18.46
C GLY A 68 -2.09 -1.58 17.67
N ASP A 69 -3.06 -0.91 17.03
CA ASP A 69 -3.98 -1.59 16.13
C ASP A 69 -3.24 -2.14 14.91
N LYS A 70 -3.73 -3.26 14.39
CA LYS A 70 -3.12 -3.93 13.25
C LYS A 70 -3.85 -3.60 11.95
N ILE A 71 -3.13 -2.99 11.02
CA ILE A 71 -3.63 -2.64 9.69
C ILE A 71 -3.07 -3.59 8.61
N THR A 72 -3.89 -3.94 7.61
CA THR A 72 -3.47 -4.75 6.45
C THR A 72 -3.88 -4.06 5.15
N ASN A 73 -3.14 -4.28 4.07
CA ASN A 73 -3.49 -3.84 2.72
C ASN A 73 -3.34 -4.99 1.71
N LYS A 74 -4.28 -5.94 1.75
CA LYS A 74 -4.25 -7.14 0.90
C LYS A 74 -4.35 -6.83 -0.60
N LYS A 75 -5.00 -5.72 -0.98
CA LYS A 75 -5.05 -5.27 -2.38
C LYS A 75 -3.66 -4.83 -2.84
N TYR A 76 -2.96 -4.06 -2.02
CA TYR A 76 -1.59 -3.65 -2.30
C TYR A 76 -0.61 -4.83 -2.32
N ALA A 77 -0.75 -5.81 -1.42
CA ALA A 77 0.03 -7.04 -1.45
C ALA A 77 -0.05 -7.75 -2.81
N LYS A 78 -1.26 -7.92 -3.36
CA LYS A 78 -1.47 -8.50 -4.70
C LYS A 78 -0.83 -7.69 -5.83
N THR A 79 -0.79 -6.37 -5.69
CA THR A 79 -0.08 -5.49 -6.63
C THR A 79 1.42 -5.72 -6.55
N LEU A 80 1.98 -5.77 -5.33
CA LEU A 80 3.39 -6.05 -5.11
C LEU A 80 3.80 -7.46 -5.60
N GLU A 81 2.95 -8.47 -5.43
CA GLU A 81 3.17 -9.82 -5.98
C GLU A 81 3.31 -9.82 -7.51
N LYS A 82 2.54 -8.96 -8.21
CA LYS A 82 2.68 -8.80 -9.67
C LYS A 82 3.99 -8.12 -10.03
N ILE A 83 4.34 -7.05 -9.32
CA ILE A 83 5.58 -6.30 -9.52
C ILE A 83 6.82 -7.15 -9.20
N GLN A 84 6.72 -8.03 -8.21
CA GLN A 84 7.79 -8.96 -7.84
C GLN A 84 8.07 -9.96 -8.98
N LYS A 85 7.01 -10.45 -9.65
CA LYS A 85 7.11 -11.37 -10.78
C LYS A 85 7.55 -10.66 -12.07
N ASP A 86 7.02 -9.47 -12.30
CA ASP A 86 7.29 -8.64 -13.46
C ASP A 86 7.43 -7.17 -13.02
N PRO A 87 8.67 -6.67 -12.86
CA PRO A 87 8.93 -5.30 -12.43
C PRO A 87 8.39 -4.23 -13.38
N GLU A 88 8.25 -4.55 -14.68
CA GLU A 88 7.77 -3.63 -15.70
C GLU A 88 6.24 -3.56 -15.74
N SER A 89 5.54 -4.49 -15.07
CA SER A 89 4.08 -4.52 -15.01
C SER A 89 3.46 -3.27 -14.39
N PHE A 90 4.19 -2.53 -13.56
CA PHE A 90 3.68 -1.25 -13.03
C PHE A 90 3.54 -0.19 -14.13
N TYR A 91 4.43 -0.19 -15.12
CA TYR A 91 4.48 0.80 -16.20
C TYR A 91 3.84 0.31 -17.50
N SER A 92 3.51 -0.98 -17.59
CA SER A 92 2.96 -1.58 -18.80
C SER A 92 1.91 -2.65 -18.51
N GLY A 93 1.06 -2.94 -19.50
CA GLY A 93 0.05 -3.98 -19.42
C GLY A 93 -1.05 -3.71 -18.38
N SER A 94 -1.70 -4.79 -17.92
CA SER A 94 -2.97 -4.69 -17.21
C SER A 94 -2.96 -3.91 -15.88
N LEU A 95 -1.80 -3.76 -15.22
CA LEU A 95 -1.69 -2.99 -13.99
C LEU A 95 -1.54 -1.48 -14.32
N ALA A 96 -0.74 -1.13 -15.32
CA ALA A 96 -0.70 0.24 -15.85
C ALA A 96 -2.07 0.69 -16.38
N ASP A 97 -2.79 -0.18 -17.10
CA ASP A 97 -4.14 0.13 -17.60
C ASP A 97 -5.16 0.35 -16.47
N LYS A 98 -4.96 -0.29 -15.31
CA LYS A 98 -5.81 -0.07 -14.14
C LYS A 98 -5.51 1.29 -13.52
N VAL A 99 -4.23 1.60 -13.31
CA VAL A 99 -3.81 2.90 -12.76
C VAL A 99 -4.26 4.04 -13.68
N ALA A 100 -4.08 3.91 -14.99
CA ALA A 100 -4.48 4.95 -15.95
C ALA A 100 -5.99 5.20 -15.96
N ARG A 101 -6.81 4.14 -15.82
CA ARG A 101 -8.27 4.28 -15.72
C ARG A 101 -8.70 4.96 -14.43
N ASP A 102 -8.06 4.63 -13.31
CA ASP A 102 -8.39 5.17 -11.99
C ASP A 102 -8.11 6.68 -11.88
N ILE A 103 -7.05 7.16 -12.53
CA ILE A 103 -6.66 8.58 -12.55
C ILE A 103 -7.43 9.38 -13.62
N GLY A 104 -7.87 8.72 -14.70
CA GLY A 104 -8.53 9.37 -15.83
C GLY A 104 -10.03 9.63 -15.66
N THR A 105 -10.61 9.27 -14.52
CA THR A 105 -12.01 9.49 -14.12
C THR A 105 -12.12 10.57 -13.06
#